data_AF-A0A2U3I5Z7-F1
#
_entry.id   AF-A0A2U3I5Z7-F1
#
_cell.length_a   1.000
_cell.length_b   1.000
_cell.length_c   1.000
_cell.angle_alpha   90.00
_cell.angle_beta   90.00
_cell.angle_gamma   90.00
#
_symmetry.space_group_name_H-M   'P 1'
#
loop_
_entity.id
_entity.type
_entity.pdbx_description
1 polymer ?
#
loop_
_entity_poly.entity_id
_entity_poly.type
_entity_poly.pdbx_seq_one_letter_code
_entity_poly.pdbx_strand_id
1 'polypeptide(L)'
;MKLSLKSWVMFVAASACAVTGHAADADRTFAAAASDYLVQDVCIDASGKVLKDVSPISGGERCARRRDLHAGEPLSYVRADWPNDASRATQPSGLQRSNSFPVRFGDRTMIASDFDFGTPPRTFGQFVPGDGGQLVALTQDRASVVLTEDSKGLKYFYGPSCAPSPELRSLDDSWLLFDQSVFERGSGSAVAHLRQSLDGASCPAHLDAAYTRWAMKTIRFRRDLDHNLTEPLRTIVTDHFSGPNDDAGSMERMYFTRELGWTRWERWQNVSRTSDKTPAYRDRARRVAQSGRCDARDGPPSGHGEWFMVDCREWTNVQPAAADAGAPEDFWIGRLSRGASAVPMFRAPR
;
A
#
# COMPACT_ATOMS: atom_id res chain seq x y z
N MET A 1 -5.56 54.77 -64.09
CA MET A 1 -5.71 54.96 -62.64
C MET A 1 -6.98 54.24 -62.20
N LYS A 2 -6.82 53.06 -61.58
CA LYS A 2 -7.73 52.30 -60.67
C LYS A 2 -7.30 50.83 -60.69
N LEU A 3 -6.53 50.45 -59.68
CA LEU A 3 -6.17 49.08 -59.32
C LEU A 3 -7.32 48.45 -58.53
N SER A 4 -7.68 47.21 -58.84
CA SER A 4 -8.63 46.39 -58.08
C SER A 4 -7.86 45.26 -57.39
N LEU A 5 -7.99 45.18 -56.06
CA LEU A 5 -7.39 44.15 -55.20
C LEU A 5 -7.94 42.75 -55.52
N LYS A 6 -7.06 41.76 -55.59
CA LYS A 6 -7.37 40.32 -55.56
C LYS A 6 -7.17 39.80 -54.14
N SER A 7 -8.22 39.30 -53.51
CA SER A 7 -8.15 38.55 -52.25
C SER A 7 -7.74 37.11 -52.51
N TRP A 8 -6.70 36.64 -51.80
CA TRP A 8 -6.32 35.23 -51.69
C TRP A 8 -6.81 34.72 -50.33
N VAL A 9 -7.61 33.65 -50.33
CA VAL A 9 -8.00 32.91 -49.12
C VAL A 9 -7.03 31.74 -48.97
N MET A 10 -6.23 31.76 -47.89
CA MET A 10 -5.43 30.60 -47.46
C MET A 10 -6.30 29.63 -46.66
N PHE A 11 -6.39 28.39 -47.11
CA PHE A 11 -6.90 27.27 -46.31
C PHE A 11 -5.77 26.77 -45.39
N VAL A 12 -5.95 26.89 -44.08
CA VAL A 12 -5.13 26.23 -43.07
C VAL A 12 -5.75 24.87 -42.77
N ALA A 13 -5.08 23.79 -43.16
CA ALA A 13 -5.45 22.43 -42.77
C ALA A 13 -4.98 22.17 -41.33
N ALA A 14 -5.90 22.22 -40.37
CA ALA A 14 -5.64 21.78 -39.01
C ALA A 14 -5.61 20.24 -38.97
N SER A 15 -4.41 19.68 -38.79
CA SER A 15 -4.26 18.25 -38.47
C SER A 15 -4.68 18.02 -37.02
N ALA A 16 -5.83 17.39 -36.82
CA ALA A 16 -6.26 16.88 -35.54
C ALA A 16 -5.45 15.62 -35.21
N CYS A 17 -4.39 15.77 -34.40
CA CYS A 17 -3.79 14.64 -33.71
C CYS A 17 -4.81 14.14 -32.67
N ALA A 18 -5.56 13.10 -33.03
CA ALA A 18 -6.38 12.36 -32.09
C ALA A 18 -5.45 11.67 -31.07
N VAL A 19 -5.47 12.16 -29.83
CA VAL A 19 -4.86 11.50 -28.68
C VAL A 19 -5.66 10.22 -28.43
N THR A 20 -5.19 9.11 -29.00
CA THR A 20 -5.68 7.77 -28.69
C THR A 20 -4.89 7.25 -27.50
N GLY A 21 -5.55 7.05 -26.37
CA GLY A 21 -4.91 6.36 -25.27
C GLY A 21 -5.62 6.47 -23.94
N HIS A 22 -6.80 5.85 -23.80
CA HIS A 22 -7.35 5.41 -22.50
C HIS A 22 -8.29 4.18 -22.61
N ALA A 23 -8.34 3.48 -23.75
CA ALA A 23 -9.33 2.42 -23.98
C ALA A 23 -8.95 1.03 -23.43
N ALA A 24 -7.81 0.87 -22.72
CA ALA A 24 -7.34 -0.45 -22.29
C ALA A 24 -7.84 -0.90 -20.90
N ASP A 25 -8.50 -0.04 -20.12
CA ASP A 25 -8.91 -0.33 -18.73
C ASP A 25 -10.42 -0.55 -18.54
N ALA A 26 -11.25 -0.37 -19.57
CA ALA A 26 -12.71 -0.35 -19.42
C ALA A 26 -13.37 -1.72 -19.11
N ASP A 27 -12.65 -2.84 -19.33
CA ASP A 27 -13.18 -4.21 -19.16
C ASP A 27 -12.61 -4.96 -17.95
N ARG A 28 -11.79 -4.31 -17.10
CA ARG A 28 -11.28 -4.95 -15.88
C ARG A 28 -12.33 -4.85 -14.76
N THR A 29 -12.62 -5.98 -14.12
CA THR A 29 -13.36 -5.98 -12.84
C THR A 29 -12.60 -5.15 -11.80
N PHE A 30 -13.30 -4.57 -10.81
CA PHE A 30 -12.68 -3.87 -9.68
C PHE A 30 -11.52 -4.67 -9.09
N ALA A 31 -11.75 -5.95 -8.80
CA ALA A 31 -10.77 -6.81 -8.13
C ALA A 31 -9.48 -6.95 -8.96
N ALA A 32 -9.59 -7.09 -10.28
CA ALA A 32 -8.42 -7.14 -11.16
C ALA A 32 -7.68 -5.80 -11.21
N ALA A 33 -8.41 -4.68 -11.30
CA ALA A 33 -7.81 -3.34 -11.28
C ALA A 33 -7.16 -3.00 -9.92
N ALA A 34 -7.79 -3.40 -8.81
CA ALA A 34 -7.26 -3.20 -7.46
C ALA A 34 -6.04 -4.08 -7.19
N SER A 35 -6.04 -5.34 -7.65
CA SER A 35 -4.89 -6.25 -7.53
C SER A 35 -3.63 -5.65 -8.15
N ASP A 36 -3.74 -5.03 -9.34
CA ASP A 36 -2.64 -4.38 -10.07
C ASP A 36 -1.98 -3.24 -9.24
N TYR A 37 -2.65 -2.71 -8.20
CA TYR A 37 -2.10 -1.70 -7.27
C TYR A 37 -1.74 -2.26 -5.90
N LEU A 38 -2.18 -3.46 -5.55
CA LEU A 38 -1.95 -4.07 -4.25
C LEU A 38 -0.85 -5.13 -4.31
N VAL A 39 -0.62 -5.74 -5.47
CA VAL A 39 0.43 -6.74 -5.71
C VAL A 39 1.65 -6.05 -6.31
N GLN A 40 2.86 -6.48 -5.90
CA GLN A 40 4.08 -6.02 -6.55
C GLN A 40 4.30 -6.75 -7.88
N ASP A 41 4.83 -6.05 -8.86
CA ASP A 41 5.13 -6.62 -10.17
C ASP A 41 6.45 -7.40 -10.19
N VAL A 42 6.58 -8.27 -11.18
CA VAL A 42 7.85 -8.90 -11.55
C VAL A 42 8.18 -8.59 -13.00
N CYS A 43 9.46 -8.35 -13.27
CA CYS A 43 9.97 -8.19 -14.63
C CYS A 43 10.10 -9.57 -15.29
N ILE A 44 9.72 -9.68 -16.55
CA ILE A 44 9.76 -10.95 -17.30
C ILE A 44 10.53 -10.80 -18.61
N ASP A 45 11.18 -11.87 -19.04
CA ASP A 45 11.83 -11.94 -20.34
C ASP A 45 10.85 -12.19 -21.49
N ALA A 46 11.38 -12.33 -22.72
CA ALA A 46 10.58 -12.59 -23.91
C ALA A 46 9.75 -13.89 -23.81
N SER A 47 10.25 -14.90 -23.08
CA SER A 47 9.60 -16.19 -22.84
C SER A 47 8.59 -16.17 -21.69
N GLY A 48 8.50 -15.05 -20.96
CA GLY A 48 7.62 -14.91 -19.79
C GLY A 48 8.24 -15.39 -18.48
N LYS A 49 9.53 -15.74 -18.47
CA LYS A 49 10.25 -16.12 -17.25
C LYS A 49 10.60 -14.89 -16.44
N VAL A 50 10.42 -14.97 -15.12
CA VAL A 50 10.79 -13.90 -14.20
C VAL A 50 12.30 -13.67 -14.21
N LEU A 51 12.68 -12.39 -14.33
CA LEU A 51 14.04 -11.91 -14.23
C LEU A 51 14.41 -11.72 -12.76
N LYS A 52 15.46 -12.40 -12.32
CA LYS A 52 15.98 -12.30 -10.96
C LYS A 52 16.65 -10.94 -10.73
N ASP A 53 16.42 -10.35 -9.55
CA ASP A 53 17.03 -9.11 -9.07
C ASP A 53 16.76 -7.90 -9.98
N VAL A 54 15.64 -7.93 -10.73
CA VAL A 54 15.16 -6.83 -11.57
C VAL A 54 13.78 -6.41 -11.08
N SER A 55 13.63 -5.12 -10.76
CA SER A 55 12.34 -4.53 -10.40
C SER A 55 11.83 -3.55 -11.45
N PRO A 56 10.53 -3.23 -11.47
CA PRO A 56 9.98 -2.24 -12.38
C PRO A 56 10.56 -0.83 -12.22
N ILE A 57 11.04 -0.46 -11.02
CA ILE A 57 11.51 0.90 -10.74
C ILE A 57 13.05 1.05 -10.83
N SER A 58 13.80 -0.06 -10.81
CA SER A 58 15.26 -0.07 -10.87
C SER A 58 15.84 -0.83 -12.07
N GLY A 59 15.01 -1.58 -12.80
CA GLY A 59 15.44 -2.46 -13.89
C GLY A 59 15.72 -1.75 -15.22
N GLY A 60 15.25 -0.52 -15.41
CA GLY A 60 15.37 0.21 -16.67
C GLY A 60 14.90 -0.64 -17.86
N GLU A 61 15.71 -0.69 -18.93
CA GLU A 61 15.41 -1.47 -20.13
C GLU A 61 15.29 -2.99 -19.88
N ARG A 62 15.91 -3.51 -18.81
CA ARG A 62 15.77 -4.93 -18.45
C ARG A 62 14.35 -5.28 -17.99
N CYS A 63 13.55 -4.30 -17.59
CA CYS A 63 12.15 -4.49 -17.22
C CYS A 63 11.19 -3.99 -18.31
N ALA A 64 11.50 -4.26 -19.58
CA ALA A 64 10.62 -3.87 -20.70
C ALA A 64 9.25 -4.55 -20.64
N ARG A 65 9.14 -5.71 -19.98
CA ARG A 65 7.88 -6.44 -19.76
C ARG A 65 7.75 -6.76 -18.28
N ARG A 66 6.54 -6.58 -17.75
CA ARG A 66 6.17 -6.86 -16.36
C ARG A 66 4.76 -7.43 -16.25
N ARG A 67 4.46 -8.02 -15.10
CA ARG A 67 3.13 -8.48 -14.67
C ARG A 67 3.09 -8.55 -13.15
N ASP A 68 1.90 -8.63 -12.57
CA ASP A 68 1.70 -8.98 -11.17
C ASP A 68 2.45 -10.27 -10.81
N LEU A 69 3.05 -10.30 -9.64
CA LEU A 69 3.54 -11.53 -9.01
C LEU A 69 2.38 -12.52 -8.83
N HIS A 70 2.60 -13.79 -9.17
CA HIS A 70 1.58 -14.83 -8.98
C HIS A 70 1.63 -15.42 -7.56
N ALA A 71 0.51 -15.98 -7.09
CA ALA A 71 0.46 -16.64 -5.79
C ALA A 71 1.34 -17.89 -5.77
N GLY A 72 2.23 -18.00 -4.79
CA GLY A 72 3.22 -19.08 -4.68
C GLY A 72 4.48 -18.86 -5.51
N GLU A 73 4.59 -17.74 -6.25
CA GLU A 73 5.79 -17.41 -7.02
C GLU A 73 6.86 -16.79 -6.10
N PRO A 74 8.13 -17.23 -6.16
CA PRO A 74 9.19 -16.62 -5.37
C PRO A 74 9.40 -15.15 -5.71
N LEU A 75 9.70 -14.33 -4.70
CA LEU A 75 10.08 -12.94 -4.90
C LEU A 75 11.38 -12.85 -5.71
N SER A 76 11.37 -12.10 -6.81
CA SER A 76 12.58 -11.82 -7.58
C SER A 76 13.42 -10.68 -7.02
N TYR A 77 12.82 -9.85 -6.18
CA TYR A 77 13.45 -8.79 -5.40
C TYR A 77 12.62 -8.55 -4.13
N VAL A 78 13.25 -7.97 -3.11
CA VAL A 78 12.58 -7.54 -1.88
C VAL A 78 12.57 -6.03 -1.76
N ARG A 79 11.59 -5.50 -1.03
CA ARG A 79 11.39 -4.06 -0.83
C ARG A 79 11.63 -3.72 0.63
N ALA A 80 12.62 -2.87 0.89
CA ALA A 80 12.94 -2.39 2.23
C ALA A 80 12.64 -0.91 2.39
N ASP A 81 12.46 -0.44 3.63
CA ASP A 81 12.38 0.99 3.90
C ASP A 81 13.75 1.67 3.73
N TRP A 82 13.74 2.97 3.46
CA TRP A 82 14.99 3.74 3.46
C TRP A 82 15.51 3.86 4.89
N PRO A 83 16.83 3.66 5.11
CA PRO A 83 17.42 3.92 6.41
C PRO A 83 17.40 5.41 6.74
N ASN A 84 17.63 5.72 8.02
CA ASN A 84 18.00 7.08 8.39
C ASN A 84 19.34 7.42 7.71
N ASP A 85 19.51 8.67 7.25
CA ASP A 85 20.74 9.11 6.59
C ASP A 85 21.99 8.89 7.47
N ALA A 86 21.84 9.08 8.79
CA ALA A 86 22.90 8.84 9.78
C ALA A 86 23.28 7.35 9.94
N SER A 87 22.39 6.41 9.61
CA SER A 87 22.63 4.97 9.73
C SER A 87 22.77 4.27 8.38
N ARG A 88 22.74 4.99 7.25
CA ARG A 88 22.77 4.38 5.91
C ARG A 88 23.98 3.50 5.63
N ALA A 89 25.12 3.79 6.26
CA ALA A 89 26.35 3.02 6.10
C ALA A 89 26.33 1.68 6.87
N THR A 90 25.60 1.62 7.99
CA THR A 90 25.57 0.43 8.86
C THR A 90 24.28 -0.38 8.71
N GLN A 91 23.22 0.23 8.16
CA GLN A 91 21.91 -0.38 7.93
C GLN A 91 21.39 0.01 6.53
N PRO A 92 22.08 -0.32 5.43
CA PRO A 92 21.69 0.11 4.08
C PRO A 92 20.31 -0.42 3.64
N SER A 93 19.86 -1.52 4.25
CA SER A 93 18.56 -2.15 3.97
C SER A 93 17.43 -1.68 4.90
N GLY A 94 17.61 -0.54 5.59
CA GLY A 94 16.57 -0.02 6.48
C GLY A 94 16.29 -0.90 7.70
N LEU A 95 15.13 -0.67 8.32
CA LEU A 95 14.66 -1.36 9.51
C LEU A 95 13.64 -2.45 9.19
N GLN A 96 12.87 -2.27 8.11
CA GLN A 96 11.71 -3.10 7.78
C GLN A 96 11.63 -3.38 6.28
N ARG A 97 11.33 -4.62 5.92
CA ARG A 97 10.88 -5.03 4.59
C ARG A 97 9.36 -5.11 4.55
N SER A 98 8.79 -4.70 3.43
CA SER A 98 7.39 -4.93 3.12
C SER A 98 7.21 -5.28 1.66
N ASN A 99 6.86 -6.52 1.38
CA ASN A 99 6.58 -7.08 0.07
C ASN A 99 5.07 -7.30 -0.06
N SER A 100 4.51 -7.06 -1.25
CA SER A 100 3.06 -7.22 -1.46
C SER A 100 2.78 -8.32 -2.47
N PHE A 101 2.08 -9.38 -2.05
CA PHE A 101 1.93 -10.60 -2.83
C PHE A 101 0.56 -11.24 -2.63
N PRO A 102 0.01 -11.91 -3.66
CA PRO A 102 -1.27 -12.59 -3.53
C PRO A 102 -1.13 -13.91 -2.76
N VAL A 103 -2.10 -14.19 -1.91
CA VAL A 103 -2.19 -15.42 -1.10
C VAL A 103 -3.55 -16.07 -1.26
N ARG A 104 -3.60 -17.40 -1.16
CA ARG A 104 -4.84 -18.17 -1.30
C ARG A 104 -5.33 -18.69 0.05
N PHE A 105 -6.61 -18.46 0.32
CA PHE A 105 -7.37 -19.06 1.42
C PHE A 105 -8.56 -19.83 0.84
N GLY A 106 -8.39 -21.13 0.62
CA GLY A 106 -9.37 -21.93 -0.11
C GLY A 106 -9.52 -21.47 -1.56
N ASP A 107 -10.73 -21.09 -1.95
CA ASP A 107 -11.06 -20.55 -3.28
C ASP A 107 -10.80 -19.05 -3.42
N ARG A 108 -10.42 -18.38 -2.33
CA ARG A 108 -10.29 -16.93 -2.27
C ARG A 108 -8.83 -16.50 -2.39
N THR A 109 -8.57 -15.55 -3.29
CA THR A 109 -7.32 -14.79 -3.32
C THR A 109 -7.46 -13.52 -2.48
N MET A 110 -6.47 -13.26 -1.63
CA MET A 110 -6.32 -12.03 -0.84
C MET A 110 -4.91 -11.48 -1.07
N ILE A 111 -4.66 -10.23 -0.71
CA ILE A 111 -3.33 -9.64 -0.90
C ILE A 111 -2.68 -9.44 0.46
N ALA A 112 -1.49 -10.02 0.64
CA ALA A 112 -0.69 -9.86 1.83
C ALA A 112 0.36 -8.77 1.59
N SER A 113 0.62 -7.94 2.60
CA SER A 113 1.82 -7.13 2.70
C SER A 113 2.58 -7.52 3.97
N ASP A 114 3.81 -8.00 3.86
CA ASP A 114 4.58 -8.43 5.04
C ASP A 114 5.23 -7.23 5.79
N PHE A 115 5.58 -7.45 7.05
CA PHE A 115 6.38 -6.55 7.88
C PHE A 115 7.49 -7.37 8.54
N ASP A 116 8.61 -7.52 7.82
CA ASP A 116 9.79 -8.27 8.24
C ASP A 116 10.87 -7.31 8.74
N PHE A 117 11.36 -7.47 9.98
CA PHE A 117 12.29 -6.51 10.59
C PHE A 117 13.70 -7.09 10.72
N GLY A 118 14.71 -6.30 10.34
CA GLY A 118 16.11 -6.70 10.32
C GLY A 118 16.98 -6.09 11.41
N THR A 119 16.36 -5.46 12.42
CA THR A 119 17.12 -4.80 13.51
C THR A 119 17.31 -5.77 14.68
N PRO A 120 18.54 -5.97 15.18
CA PRO A 120 18.80 -6.86 16.30
C PRO A 120 17.84 -6.64 17.49
N PRO A 121 17.30 -7.72 18.09
CA PRO A 121 17.69 -9.13 17.88
C PRO A 121 17.06 -9.79 16.63
N ARG A 122 16.27 -9.07 15.83
CA ARG A 122 15.61 -9.62 14.64
C ARG A 122 16.55 -9.62 13.43
N THR A 123 16.32 -10.58 12.54
CA THR A 123 17.04 -10.73 11.27
C THR A 123 16.01 -10.93 10.17
N PHE A 124 16.18 -10.23 9.05
CA PHE A 124 15.27 -10.38 7.91
C PHE A 124 15.13 -11.84 7.48
N GLY A 125 13.91 -12.25 7.14
CA GLY A 125 13.57 -13.60 6.72
C GLY A 125 13.37 -14.61 7.85
N GLN A 126 13.61 -14.24 9.12
CA GLN A 126 13.31 -15.12 10.27
C GLN A 126 11.86 -15.02 10.74
N PHE A 127 11.19 -13.89 10.47
CA PHE A 127 9.80 -13.62 10.83
C PHE A 127 9.44 -14.01 12.30
N VAL A 128 10.11 -13.44 13.28
CA VAL A 128 9.87 -13.77 14.69
C VAL A 128 8.61 -13.07 15.24
N PRO A 129 8.05 -13.46 16.40
CA PRO A 129 6.91 -12.77 17.00
C PRO A 129 7.11 -11.24 17.08
N GLY A 130 6.14 -10.49 16.56
CA GLY A 130 6.19 -9.04 16.45
C GLY A 130 6.73 -8.53 15.11
N ASP A 131 7.19 -9.42 14.22
CA ASP A 131 7.02 -9.28 12.77
C ASP A 131 5.57 -9.60 12.41
N GLY A 132 5.15 -9.29 11.18
CA GLY A 132 3.76 -9.48 10.80
C GLY A 132 3.45 -9.01 9.40
N GLY A 133 2.38 -8.23 9.27
CA GLY A 133 1.91 -7.76 7.97
C GLY A 133 0.45 -7.33 8.01
N GLN A 134 -0.11 -7.09 6.83
CA GLN A 134 -1.53 -6.84 6.63
C GLN A 134 -2.10 -7.73 5.56
N LEU A 135 -3.39 -8.05 5.70
CA LEU A 135 -4.13 -8.84 4.74
C LEU A 135 -5.30 -8.01 4.20
N VAL A 136 -5.36 -7.88 2.89
CA VAL A 136 -6.36 -7.10 2.16
C VAL A 136 -7.34 -8.04 1.47
N ALA A 137 -8.61 -7.87 1.79
CA ALA A 137 -9.74 -8.45 1.07
C ALA A 137 -10.08 -7.61 -0.15
N LEU A 138 -10.33 -8.28 -1.27
CA LEU A 138 -10.99 -7.71 -2.43
C LEU A 138 -12.42 -8.25 -2.52
N THR A 139 -13.37 -7.37 -2.79
CA THR A 139 -14.74 -7.70 -3.15
C THR A 139 -15.03 -7.24 -4.59
N GLN A 140 -16.30 -7.15 -4.97
CA GLN A 140 -16.70 -6.64 -6.29
C GLN A 140 -16.48 -5.12 -6.45
N ASP A 141 -16.39 -4.37 -5.35
CA ASP A 141 -16.38 -2.90 -5.40
C ASP A 141 -15.39 -2.22 -4.45
N ARG A 142 -14.73 -2.95 -3.54
CA ARG A 142 -13.81 -2.35 -2.54
C ARG A 142 -12.65 -3.23 -2.12
N ALA A 143 -11.60 -2.57 -1.64
CA ALA A 143 -10.43 -3.16 -0.99
C ALA A 143 -10.41 -2.77 0.50
N SER A 144 -10.29 -3.75 1.39
CA SER A 144 -10.32 -3.55 2.84
C SER A 144 -9.22 -4.34 3.55
N VAL A 145 -8.54 -3.75 4.53
CA VAL A 145 -7.63 -4.46 5.43
C VAL A 145 -8.48 -5.24 6.44
N VAL A 146 -8.41 -6.57 6.39
CA VAL A 146 -9.18 -7.45 7.28
C VAL A 146 -8.42 -7.85 8.53
N LEU A 147 -7.09 -7.81 8.45
CA LEU A 147 -6.20 -8.32 9.49
C LEU A 147 -4.87 -7.57 9.43
N THR A 148 -4.31 -7.27 10.59
CA THR A 148 -2.94 -6.79 10.74
C THR A 148 -2.24 -7.51 11.87
N GLU A 149 -0.94 -7.73 11.74
CA GLU A 149 -0.08 -8.16 12.83
C GLU A 149 1.10 -7.22 12.94
N ASP A 150 1.32 -6.73 14.14
CA ASP A 150 2.46 -5.89 14.49
C ASP A 150 3.07 -6.36 15.82
N SER A 151 3.99 -5.56 16.37
CA SER A 151 4.60 -5.82 17.68
C SER A 151 3.61 -6.01 18.85
N LYS A 152 2.32 -5.66 18.69
CA LYS A 152 1.25 -5.84 19.69
C LYS A 152 0.39 -7.08 19.41
N GLY A 153 0.75 -7.89 18.42
CA GLY A 153 0.07 -9.12 18.06
C GLY A 153 -0.95 -8.95 16.93
N LEU A 154 -1.60 -10.08 16.63
CA LEU A 154 -2.58 -10.23 15.55
C LEU A 154 -3.90 -9.55 15.90
N LYS A 155 -4.42 -8.76 14.98
CA LYS A 155 -5.64 -7.97 15.12
C LYS A 155 -6.56 -8.20 13.93
N TYR A 156 -7.83 -8.42 14.23
CA TYR A 156 -8.91 -8.53 13.25
C TYR A 156 -9.63 -7.18 13.15
N PHE A 157 -10.02 -6.80 11.94
CA PHE A 157 -10.90 -5.66 11.71
C PHE A 157 -12.29 -6.18 11.38
N TYR A 158 -13.21 -6.03 12.33
CA TYR A 158 -14.60 -6.43 12.16
C TYR A 158 -15.44 -5.27 11.64
N GLY A 159 -16.22 -5.53 10.60
CA GLY A 159 -17.20 -4.61 10.04
C GLY A 159 -18.65 -4.99 10.37
N PRO A 160 -19.65 -4.28 9.80
CA PRO A 160 -21.07 -4.53 10.05
C PRO A 160 -21.56 -5.93 9.69
N SER A 161 -20.89 -6.62 8.76
CA SER A 161 -21.22 -7.99 8.35
C SER A 161 -20.76 -9.06 9.34
N CYS A 162 -20.16 -8.68 10.47
CA CYS A 162 -19.77 -9.62 11.51
C CYS A 162 -20.98 -10.26 12.18
N ALA A 163 -21.13 -11.58 12.00
CA ALA A 163 -22.16 -12.40 12.62
C ALA A 163 -21.57 -13.22 13.80
N PRO A 164 -22.39 -13.71 14.77
CA PRO A 164 -21.92 -14.38 15.99
C PRO A 164 -20.93 -15.55 15.79
N SER A 165 -20.86 -16.13 14.60
CA SER A 165 -19.81 -17.05 14.18
C SER A 165 -19.10 -16.42 12.98
N PRO A 166 -18.03 -15.63 13.21
CA PRO A 166 -17.44 -14.84 12.15
C PRO A 166 -16.66 -15.74 11.18
N GLU A 167 -16.88 -15.52 9.89
CA GLU A 167 -16.16 -16.15 8.79
C GLU A 167 -15.25 -15.13 8.10
N LEU A 168 -14.36 -15.59 7.20
CA LEU A 168 -13.36 -14.71 6.58
C LEU A 168 -14.01 -13.58 5.78
N ARG A 169 -15.16 -13.87 5.17
CA ARG A 169 -15.95 -12.90 4.42
C ARG A 169 -16.65 -11.88 5.33
N SER A 170 -16.84 -12.19 6.61
CA SER A 170 -17.38 -11.25 7.60
C SER A 170 -16.45 -10.08 7.90
N LEU A 171 -15.21 -10.10 7.38
CA LEU A 171 -14.24 -9.03 7.53
C LEU A 171 -14.17 -8.11 6.31
N ASP A 172 -14.92 -8.37 5.24
CA ASP A 172 -14.75 -7.69 3.94
C ASP A 172 -15.15 -6.20 3.96
N ASP A 173 -16.04 -5.82 4.88
CA ASP A 173 -16.55 -4.47 5.06
C ASP A 173 -15.90 -3.74 6.26
N SER A 174 -14.62 -4.01 6.48
CA SER A 174 -13.84 -3.53 7.61
C SER A 174 -13.05 -2.25 7.32
N TRP A 175 -11.73 -2.26 7.52
CA TRP A 175 -10.86 -1.09 7.29
C TRP A 175 -10.71 -0.82 5.80
N LEU A 176 -11.62 -0.01 5.26
CA LEU A 176 -11.63 0.40 3.86
C LEU A 176 -10.32 1.12 3.47
N LEU A 177 -9.74 0.73 2.33
CA LEU A 177 -8.63 1.43 1.69
C LEU A 177 -9.14 2.34 0.57
N PHE A 178 -9.91 1.77 -0.36
CA PHE A 178 -10.52 2.47 -1.49
C PHE A 178 -11.62 1.61 -2.12
N ASP A 179 -12.51 2.24 -2.86
CA ASP A 179 -13.55 1.58 -3.65
C ASP A 179 -13.39 1.84 -5.16
N GLN A 180 -14.30 1.28 -5.95
CA GLN A 180 -14.38 1.40 -7.41
C GLN A 180 -14.28 2.85 -7.92
N SER A 181 -14.67 3.85 -7.11
CA SER A 181 -14.58 5.25 -7.51
C SER A 181 -13.16 5.72 -7.79
N VAL A 182 -12.14 5.06 -7.26
CA VAL A 182 -10.74 5.41 -7.54
C VAL A 182 -10.42 5.22 -9.02
N PHE A 183 -11.07 4.26 -9.68
CA PHE A 183 -10.89 3.97 -11.11
C PHE A 183 -11.88 4.75 -11.97
N GLU A 184 -13.12 4.96 -11.50
CA GLU A 184 -14.16 5.68 -12.25
C GLU A 184 -13.99 7.20 -12.22
N ARG A 185 -13.64 7.75 -11.05
CA ARG A 185 -13.60 9.21 -10.79
C ARG A 185 -12.21 9.70 -10.40
N GLY A 186 -11.25 8.80 -10.22
CA GLY A 186 -9.91 9.14 -9.74
C GLY A 186 -9.86 9.51 -8.26
N SER A 187 -10.98 9.52 -7.54
CA SER A 187 -11.04 9.86 -6.12
C SER A 187 -12.38 9.47 -5.48
N GLY A 188 -12.42 9.45 -4.15
CA GLY A 188 -13.63 9.18 -3.38
C GLY A 188 -13.38 9.28 -1.88
N SER A 189 -14.46 9.08 -1.12
CA SER A 189 -14.40 8.94 0.32
C SER A 189 -15.62 8.18 0.85
N ALA A 190 -15.45 7.56 2.01
CA ALA A 190 -16.51 6.87 2.73
C ALA A 190 -16.19 6.81 4.23
N VAL A 191 -17.22 6.55 5.04
CA VAL A 191 -17.06 6.22 6.45
C VAL A 191 -17.28 4.73 6.60
N ALA A 192 -16.24 4.00 7.01
CA ALA A 192 -16.35 2.61 7.42
C ALA A 192 -16.73 2.54 8.90
N HIS A 193 -17.52 1.55 9.28
CA HIS A 193 -17.81 1.24 10.68
C HIS A 193 -17.05 -0.01 11.04
N LEU A 194 -16.01 0.10 11.86
CA LEU A 194 -15.19 -1.05 12.19
C LEU A 194 -14.72 -1.05 13.64
N ARG A 195 -14.30 -2.21 14.11
CA ARG A 195 -13.61 -2.35 15.39
C ARG A 195 -12.43 -3.30 15.24
N GLN A 196 -11.28 -2.86 15.72
CA GLN A 196 -10.11 -3.71 15.87
C GLN A 196 -10.26 -4.58 17.12
N SER A 197 -10.02 -5.89 17.00
CA SER A 197 -10.08 -6.85 18.11
C SER A 197 -8.91 -7.82 18.07
N LEU A 198 -8.47 -8.29 19.25
CA LEU A 198 -7.54 -9.42 19.37
C LEU A 198 -8.28 -10.77 19.45
N ASP A 199 -9.58 -10.74 19.77
CA ASP A 199 -10.43 -11.92 19.76
C ASP A 199 -10.88 -12.21 18.33
N GLY A 200 -10.52 -13.39 17.82
CA GLY A 200 -10.90 -13.89 16.50
C GLY A 200 -12.22 -14.67 16.50
N ALA A 201 -12.78 -15.00 17.67
CA ALA A 201 -13.90 -15.91 17.82
C ALA A 201 -15.25 -15.21 17.96
N SER A 202 -15.28 -13.93 18.36
CA SER A 202 -16.53 -13.20 18.58
C SER A 202 -16.54 -11.81 17.96
N CYS A 203 -17.73 -11.39 17.52
CA CYS A 203 -17.94 -10.04 16.99
C CYS A 203 -18.02 -9.00 18.12
N PRO A 204 -17.41 -7.83 17.94
CA PRO A 204 -17.55 -6.74 18.89
C PRO A 204 -18.97 -6.21 18.91
N ALA A 205 -19.48 -5.88 20.11
CA ALA A 205 -20.83 -5.34 20.28
C ALA A 205 -21.01 -3.91 19.72
N HIS A 206 -19.91 -3.19 19.51
CA HIS A 206 -19.90 -1.82 19.02
C HIS A 206 -18.78 -1.63 18.00
N LEU A 207 -19.10 -0.86 16.95
CA LEU A 207 -18.18 -0.44 15.91
C LEU A 207 -17.91 1.06 16.02
N ASP A 208 -16.71 1.47 15.66
CA ASP A 208 -16.29 2.87 15.61
C ASP A 208 -16.37 3.39 14.16
N ALA A 209 -16.68 4.67 13.98
CA ALA A 209 -16.67 5.29 12.67
C ALA A 209 -15.25 5.71 12.27
N ALA A 210 -14.84 5.37 11.05
CA ALA A 210 -13.54 5.72 10.50
C ALA A 210 -13.69 6.24 9.06
N TYR A 211 -13.42 7.53 8.88
CA TYR A 211 -13.47 8.21 7.60
C TYR A 211 -12.22 7.88 6.79
N THR A 212 -12.43 7.46 5.55
CA THR A 212 -11.37 7.18 4.60
C THR A 212 -11.62 7.97 3.33
N ARG A 213 -10.58 8.58 2.77
CA ARG A 213 -10.64 9.19 1.44
C ARG A 213 -9.45 8.74 0.61
N TRP A 214 -9.64 8.67 -0.69
CA TRP A 214 -8.61 8.21 -1.61
C TRP A 214 -8.56 9.05 -2.88
N ALA A 215 -7.40 9.08 -3.51
CA ALA A 215 -7.18 9.73 -4.79
C ALA A 215 -6.10 9.01 -5.60
N MET A 216 -6.30 8.95 -6.91
CA MET A 216 -5.30 8.57 -7.89
C MET A 216 -4.38 9.76 -8.15
N LYS A 217 -3.09 9.58 -7.93
CA LYS A 217 -2.05 10.60 -8.10
C LYS A 217 -0.89 10.06 -8.93
N THR A 218 -0.07 10.97 -9.43
CA THR A 218 1.19 10.65 -10.10
C THR A 218 2.33 11.16 -9.23
N ILE A 219 3.11 10.25 -8.64
CA ILE A 219 4.07 10.55 -7.57
C ILE A 219 5.44 10.00 -7.93
N ARG A 220 6.49 10.76 -7.66
CA ARG A 220 7.87 10.26 -7.72
C ARG A 220 8.30 9.79 -6.33
N PHE A 221 8.98 8.65 -6.27
CA PHE A 221 9.49 8.07 -5.04
C PHE A 221 11.01 8.09 -5.03
N ARG A 222 11.63 7.96 -3.85
CA ARG A 222 13.08 7.80 -3.78
C ARG A 222 13.47 6.47 -4.42
N ARG A 223 14.57 6.43 -5.16
CA ARG A 223 15.08 5.19 -5.80
C ARG A 223 16.46 4.76 -5.33
N ASP A 224 17.21 5.65 -4.67
CA ASP A 224 18.56 5.36 -4.19
C ASP A 224 18.92 6.17 -2.92
N LEU A 225 20.09 5.85 -2.35
CA LEU A 225 20.61 6.47 -1.13
C LEU A 225 20.94 7.96 -1.28
N ASP A 226 21.08 8.46 -2.50
CA ASP A 226 21.38 9.86 -2.80
C ASP A 226 20.12 10.68 -3.05
N HIS A 227 18.95 10.12 -2.70
CA HIS A 227 17.64 10.77 -2.78
C HIS A 227 17.23 11.09 -4.23
N ASN A 228 17.79 10.40 -5.23
CA ASN A 228 17.26 10.52 -6.58
C ASN A 228 15.86 9.91 -6.63
N LEU A 229 15.07 10.41 -7.57
CA LEU A 229 13.68 10.06 -7.72
C LEU A 229 13.45 9.07 -8.86
N THR A 230 12.42 8.23 -8.73
CA THR A 230 11.88 7.42 -9.81
C THR A 230 11.29 8.31 -10.90
N GLU A 231 11.01 7.72 -12.06
CA GLU A 231 9.98 8.27 -12.94
C GLU A 231 8.63 8.34 -12.19
N PRO A 232 7.70 9.22 -12.60
CA PRO A 232 6.41 9.33 -11.94
C PRO A 232 5.62 8.01 -12.01
N LEU A 233 5.16 7.54 -10.86
CA LEU A 233 4.37 6.32 -10.73
C LEU A 233 2.91 6.68 -10.45
N ARG A 234 2.00 5.98 -11.14
CA ARG A 234 0.57 6.11 -10.88
C ARG A 234 0.26 5.41 -9.56
N THR A 235 -0.32 6.15 -8.63
CA THR A 235 -0.41 5.79 -7.21
C THR A 235 -1.80 6.05 -6.67
N ILE A 236 -2.41 5.07 -6.00
CA ILE A 236 -3.58 5.30 -5.15
C ILE A 236 -3.06 5.75 -3.79
N VAL A 237 -3.45 6.95 -3.37
CA VAL A 237 -3.19 7.47 -2.02
C VAL A 237 -4.48 7.39 -1.23
N THR A 238 -4.44 6.76 -0.06
CA THR A 238 -5.58 6.70 0.87
C THR A 238 -5.20 7.31 2.20
N ASP A 239 -6.09 8.14 2.75
CA ASP A 239 -6.01 8.74 4.08
C ASP A 239 -7.10 8.12 4.94
N HIS A 240 -6.71 7.40 5.98
CA HIS A 240 -7.61 6.80 6.95
C HIS A 240 -7.56 7.55 8.28
N PHE A 241 -8.68 8.15 8.68
CA PHE A 241 -8.81 8.96 9.88
C PHE A 241 -9.43 8.14 11.03
N SER A 242 -8.91 8.32 12.24
CA SER A 242 -9.40 7.63 13.45
C SER A 242 -10.71 8.22 14.00
N GLY A 243 -11.65 8.59 13.14
CA GLY A 243 -12.91 9.25 13.47
C GLY A 243 -13.79 9.44 12.23
N PRO A 244 -15.00 10.01 12.39
CA PRO A 244 -16.00 10.07 11.31
C PRO A 244 -15.73 11.15 10.24
N ASN A 245 -14.64 11.92 10.37
CA ASN A 245 -14.28 13.01 9.47
C ASN A 245 -12.76 13.28 9.56
N ASP A 246 -12.30 14.31 8.84
CA ASP A 246 -10.90 14.72 8.76
C ASP A 246 -10.42 15.64 9.90
N ASP A 247 -11.24 15.80 10.95
CA ASP A 247 -10.91 16.46 12.23
C ASP A 247 -10.54 15.44 13.33
N ALA A 248 -10.14 14.23 12.93
CA ALA A 248 -9.76 13.15 13.83
C ALA A 248 -8.45 13.44 14.60
N GLY A 249 -8.25 12.68 15.69
CA GLY A 249 -7.03 12.76 16.49
C GLY A 249 -5.80 12.15 15.84
N SER A 250 -5.98 11.17 14.94
CA SER A 250 -4.87 10.54 14.20
C SER A 250 -5.31 10.12 12.80
N MET A 251 -4.33 9.94 11.91
CA MET A 251 -4.55 9.56 10.52
C MET A 251 -3.39 8.67 10.06
N GLU A 252 -3.69 7.64 9.26
CA GLU A 252 -2.69 6.84 8.55
C GLU A 252 -2.87 7.01 7.04
N ARG A 253 -1.78 7.33 6.34
CA ARG A 253 -1.78 7.52 4.88
C ARG A 253 -1.02 6.39 4.22
N MET A 254 -1.62 5.74 3.24
CA MET A 254 -1.02 4.63 2.48
C MET A 254 -0.91 5.00 1.01
N TYR A 255 0.15 4.50 0.38
CA TYR A 255 0.43 4.71 -1.03
C TYR A 255 0.56 3.36 -1.71
N PHE A 256 -0.22 3.14 -2.75
CA PHE A 256 -0.25 1.91 -3.52
C PHE A 256 0.15 2.22 -4.96
N THR A 257 1.29 1.72 -5.42
CA THR A 257 1.74 1.93 -6.82
C THR A 257 1.48 0.69 -7.64
N ARG A 258 1.24 0.87 -8.95
CA ARG A 258 1.07 -0.25 -9.88
C ARG A 258 2.27 -1.20 -9.93
N GLU A 259 3.44 -0.66 -9.65
CA GLU A 259 4.71 -1.38 -9.79
C GLU A 259 5.04 -2.23 -8.56
N LEU A 260 4.64 -1.78 -7.37
CA LEU A 260 5.19 -2.31 -6.12
C LEU A 260 4.11 -2.72 -5.11
N GLY A 261 2.83 -2.50 -5.38
CA GLY A 261 1.81 -2.71 -4.37
C GLY A 261 1.85 -1.61 -3.30
N TRP A 262 1.79 -1.98 -2.03
CA TRP A 262 1.91 -1.02 -0.92
C TRP A 262 3.33 -0.47 -0.81
N THR A 263 3.53 0.78 -1.22
CA THR A 263 4.84 1.41 -1.44
C THR A 263 5.27 2.33 -0.30
N ARG A 264 4.33 2.96 0.39
CA ARG A 264 4.63 3.87 1.50
C ARG A 264 3.50 3.92 2.50
N TRP A 265 3.85 4.17 3.76
CA TRP A 265 2.93 4.40 4.86
C TRP A 265 3.41 5.57 5.73
N GLU A 266 2.48 6.41 6.16
CA GLU A 266 2.74 7.53 7.05
C GLU A 266 1.77 7.51 8.24
N ARG A 267 2.28 7.84 9.42
CA ARG A 267 1.46 8.05 10.62
C ARG A 267 1.44 9.52 10.97
N TRP A 268 0.24 10.05 11.10
CA TRP A 268 -0.01 11.45 11.43
C TRP A 268 -0.80 11.58 12.73
N GLN A 269 -0.45 12.61 13.50
CA GLN A 269 -1.09 12.93 14.77
C GLN A 269 -1.58 14.38 14.76
N ASN A 270 -2.85 14.59 15.08
CA ASN A 270 -3.42 15.91 15.30
C ASN A 270 -3.20 16.33 16.75
N VAL A 271 -2.23 17.20 17.00
CA VAL A 271 -1.88 17.61 18.36
C VAL A 271 -2.88 18.60 18.96
N SER A 272 -3.74 19.21 18.14
CA SER A 272 -4.87 20.01 18.62
C SER A 272 -5.94 19.15 19.33
N ARG A 273 -5.92 17.83 19.13
CA ARG A 273 -6.87 16.87 19.73
C ARG A 273 -6.27 16.04 20.86
N THR A 274 -4.96 16.15 21.11
CA THR A 274 -4.23 15.38 22.15
C THR A 274 -3.24 16.27 22.90
N SER A 275 -3.77 17.24 23.65
CA SER A 275 -3.00 18.34 24.25
C SER A 275 -1.92 17.90 25.26
N ASP A 276 -2.14 16.80 25.98
CA ASP A 276 -1.25 16.23 26.98
C ASP A 276 0.04 15.64 26.40
N LYS A 277 0.00 15.17 25.14
CA LYS A 277 1.13 14.48 24.47
C LYS A 277 1.81 15.31 23.39
N THR A 278 1.39 16.56 23.20
CA THR A 278 1.92 17.46 22.17
C THR A 278 3.45 17.56 22.17
N PRO A 279 4.16 17.71 23.30
CA PRO A 279 5.63 17.77 23.29
C PRO A 279 6.28 16.50 22.74
N ALA A 280 5.77 15.33 23.10
CA ALA A 280 6.30 14.05 22.65
C ALA A 280 6.06 13.83 21.14
N TYR A 281 4.90 14.24 20.62
CA TYR A 281 4.62 14.14 19.19
C TYR A 281 5.43 15.14 18.36
N ARG A 282 5.61 16.38 18.83
CA ARG A 282 6.48 17.37 18.20
C ARG A 282 7.92 16.86 18.10
N ASP A 283 8.41 16.27 19.18
CA ASP A 283 9.74 15.67 19.24
C ASP A 283 9.91 14.47 18.29
N ARG A 284 8.90 13.58 18.20
CA ARG A 284 8.88 12.49 17.21
C ARG A 284 8.89 13.00 15.78
N ALA A 285 8.05 13.98 15.45
CA ALA A 285 8.00 14.53 14.10
C ALA A 285 9.31 15.21 13.69
N ARG A 286 9.94 15.94 14.60
CA ARG A 286 11.29 16.47 14.39
C ARG A 286 12.30 15.35 14.09
N ARG A 287 12.29 14.24 14.84
CA ARG A 287 13.17 13.09 14.56
C ARG A 287 12.90 12.46 13.20
N VAL A 288 11.63 12.32 12.80
CA VAL A 288 11.29 11.80 11.47
C VAL A 288 11.84 12.73 10.39
N ALA A 289 11.60 14.04 10.50
CA ALA A 289 12.12 15.02 9.54
C ALA A 289 13.66 15.04 9.47
N GLN A 290 14.34 14.94 10.62
CA GLN A 290 15.80 14.90 10.70
C GLN A 290 16.41 13.58 10.24
N SER A 291 15.63 12.49 10.20
CA SER A 291 16.14 11.17 9.83
C SER A 291 16.50 11.07 8.34
N GLY A 292 15.91 11.90 7.48
CA GLY A 292 16.08 11.80 6.02
C GLY A 292 15.49 10.53 5.39
N ARG A 293 14.82 9.67 6.17
CA ARG A 293 14.21 8.42 5.64
C ARG A 293 12.94 8.66 4.83
N CYS A 294 12.25 9.76 5.10
CA CYS A 294 11.01 10.18 4.45
C CYS A 294 10.86 11.69 4.44
N ASP A 295 10.18 12.20 3.41
CA ASP A 295 9.75 13.58 3.20
C ASP A 295 8.23 13.71 3.27
N ALA A 296 7.67 14.80 3.80
CA ALA A 296 6.21 15.00 3.86
C ALA A 296 5.64 15.44 2.50
N ARG A 297 5.43 14.49 1.58
CA ARG A 297 5.12 14.78 0.16
C ARG A 297 3.79 15.46 -0.10
N ASP A 298 2.72 14.94 0.50
CA ASP A 298 1.34 15.43 0.28
C ASP A 298 0.89 16.45 1.33
N GLY A 299 1.83 16.99 2.10
CA GLY A 299 1.55 17.92 3.18
C GLY A 299 0.67 17.32 4.28
N PRO A 300 0.16 18.17 5.19
CA PRO A 300 -0.67 17.72 6.30
C PRO A 300 -2.00 17.11 5.82
N PRO A 301 -2.63 16.25 6.64
CA PRO A 301 -3.86 15.53 6.27
C PRO A 301 -5.05 16.45 6.08
N SER A 302 -5.22 17.49 6.89
CA SER A 302 -6.34 18.41 6.76
C SER A 302 -5.97 19.80 7.26
N GLY A 303 -6.84 20.78 6.99
CA GLY A 303 -6.77 22.11 7.61
C GLY A 303 -7.34 22.16 9.03
N HIS A 304 -7.87 21.04 9.54
CA HIS A 304 -8.48 20.97 10.87
C HIS A 304 -7.44 20.58 11.92
N GLY A 305 -6.85 21.59 12.57
CA GLY A 305 -5.86 21.41 13.64
C GLY A 305 -4.40 21.37 13.16
N GLU A 306 -3.49 21.15 14.10
CA GLU A 306 -2.05 21.05 13.86
C GLU A 306 -1.64 19.57 13.72
N TRP A 307 -1.17 19.19 12.53
CA TRP A 307 -0.83 17.81 12.20
C TRP A 307 0.67 17.59 12.11
N PHE A 308 1.14 16.52 12.75
CA PHE A 308 2.54 16.09 12.74
C PHE A 308 2.68 14.68 12.17
N MET A 309 3.55 14.50 11.18
CA MET A 309 4.00 13.19 10.73
C MET A 309 4.95 12.61 11.77
N VAL A 310 4.51 11.61 12.50
CA VAL A 310 5.23 11.03 13.65
C VAL A 310 5.88 9.68 13.33
N ASP A 311 5.55 9.09 12.18
CA ASP A 311 6.28 7.97 11.59
C ASP A 311 6.08 7.97 10.06
N CYS A 312 7.02 7.34 9.35
CA CYS A 312 6.94 7.06 7.93
C CYS A 312 7.85 5.88 7.55
N ARG A 313 7.37 5.09 6.59
CA ARG A 313 8.06 4.00 5.90
C ARG A 313 7.86 4.17 4.39
N GLU A 314 8.93 4.07 3.62
CA GLU A 314 8.87 4.06 2.15
C GLU A 314 9.67 2.89 1.61
N TRP A 315 8.99 1.88 1.07
CA TRP A 315 9.58 0.61 0.64
C TRP A 315 9.98 0.61 -0.84
N THR A 316 10.76 1.62 -1.25
CA THR A 316 11.33 1.70 -2.60
C THR A 316 12.83 1.42 -2.64
N ASN A 317 13.42 1.06 -1.50
CA ASN A 317 14.77 0.52 -1.43
C ASN A 317 14.74 -0.94 -1.91
N VAL A 318 14.81 -1.12 -3.23
CA VAL A 318 14.77 -2.43 -3.88
C VAL A 318 16.11 -3.15 -3.68
N GLN A 319 16.03 -4.39 -3.18
CA GLN A 319 17.18 -5.23 -2.91
C GLN A 319 17.05 -6.57 -3.62
N PRO A 320 18.17 -7.22 -4.00
CA PRO A 320 18.16 -8.60 -4.47
C PRO A 320 17.41 -9.52 -3.51
N ALA A 321 16.64 -10.47 -4.05
CA ALA A 321 16.04 -11.50 -3.21
C ALA A 321 17.14 -12.50 -2.81
N ALA A 322 17.28 -12.76 -1.50
CA ALA A 322 18.20 -13.79 -1.03
C ALA A 322 17.79 -15.15 -1.61
N ALA A 323 18.77 -15.98 -1.98
CA ALA A 323 18.51 -17.27 -2.65
C ALA A 323 17.72 -18.27 -1.76
N ASP A 324 17.69 -18.01 -0.45
CA ASP A 324 17.08 -18.79 0.62
C ASP A 324 16.00 -18.03 1.38
N ALA A 325 15.59 -16.84 0.92
CA ALA A 325 14.42 -16.17 1.47
C ALA A 325 13.20 -17.07 1.17
N GLY A 326 12.79 -17.86 2.15
CA GLY A 326 11.59 -18.68 2.06
C GLY A 326 10.40 -17.84 1.58
N ALA A 327 9.42 -18.48 0.96
CA ALA A 327 8.25 -17.79 0.46
C ALA A 327 7.57 -17.06 1.64
N PRO A 328 7.44 -15.72 1.63
CA PRO A 328 6.91 -14.97 2.78
C PRO A 328 5.54 -15.46 3.26
N GLU A 329 4.73 -15.98 2.33
CA GLU A 329 3.46 -16.62 2.60
C GLU A 329 3.57 -17.87 3.48
N ASP A 330 4.66 -18.64 3.41
CA ASP A 330 4.81 -19.90 4.14
C ASP A 330 5.00 -19.69 5.64
N PHE A 331 5.54 -18.53 6.01
CA PHE A 331 5.77 -18.20 7.40
C PHE A 331 4.59 -17.45 8.01
N TRP A 332 4.31 -16.23 7.54
CA TRP A 332 3.36 -15.35 8.21
C TRP A 332 1.92 -15.84 8.02
N ILE A 333 1.53 -16.10 6.78
CA ILE A 333 0.20 -16.64 6.42
C ILE A 333 0.10 -18.15 6.73
N GLY A 334 1.19 -18.89 6.54
CA GLY A 334 1.29 -20.29 6.93
C GLY A 334 1.03 -20.50 8.42
N ARG A 335 1.50 -19.60 9.29
CA ARG A 335 1.18 -19.63 10.73
C ARG A 335 -0.30 -19.37 11.01
N LEU A 336 -0.92 -18.42 10.29
CA LEU A 336 -2.37 -18.14 10.41
C LEU A 336 -3.23 -19.34 10.01
N SER A 337 -2.78 -20.11 9.01
CA SER A 337 -3.52 -21.27 8.48
C SER A 337 -3.22 -22.60 9.17
N ARG A 338 -2.02 -22.79 9.75
CA ARG A 338 -1.53 -24.08 10.28
C ARG A 338 -1.28 -24.13 11.80
N GLY A 339 -1.42 -23.01 12.53
CA GLY A 339 -1.06 -22.92 13.95
C GLY A 339 -2.19 -23.19 14.97
N ALA A 340 -1.85 -23.31 16.26
CA ALA A 340 -2.81 -23.36 17.38
C ALA A 340 -3.65 -22.08 17.51
N SER A 341 -3.18 -20.98 16.93
CA SER A 341 -3.89 -19.70 16.75
C SER A 341 -4.67 -19.63 15.44
N ALA A 342 -4.78 -20.72 14.68
CA ALA A 342 -5.62 -20.77 13.49
C ALA A 342 -7.07 -20.60 13.94
N VAL A 343 -7.53 -19.35 13.87
CA VAL A 343 -8.94 -19.02 13.98
C VAL A 343 -9.66 -19.91 12.95
N PRO A 344 -10.76 -20.57 13.33
CA PRO A 344 -11.51 -21.44 12.42
C PRO A 344 -11.72 -20.81 11.04
N MET A 345 -11.88 -19.49 11.01
CA MET A 345 -11.96 -18.60 9.85
C MET A 345 -10.87 -18.76 8.77
N PHE A 346 -9.62 -19.10 9.13
CA PHE A 346 -8.49 -19.18 8.20
C PHE A 346 -8.00 -20.61 7.92
N ARG A 347 -8.70 -21.61 8.44
CA ARG A 347 -8.38 -23.01 8.16
C ARG A 347 -8.81 -23.33 6.73
N ALA A 348 -7.94 -23.99 5.97
CA ALA A 348 -8.34 -24.55 4.68
C ALA A 348 -9.55 -25.49 4.90
N PRO A 349 -10.58 -25.44 4.04
CA PRO A 349 -11.60 -26.48 4.05
C PRO A 349 -10.92 -27.84 3.89
N ARG A 350 -11.28 -28.79 4.76
CA ARG A 350 -10.73 -30.14 4.75
C ARG A 350 -11.13 -30.91 3.51
#